data_AF-A0A8T4NMJ6-F1
#
_entry.id   AF-A0A8T4NMJ6-F1
#
_cell.length_a   1.000
_cell.length_b   1.000
_cell.length_c   1.000
_cell.angle_alpha   90.00
_cell.angle_beta   90.00
_cell.angle_gamma   90.00
#
_symmetry.space_group_name_H-M   'P 1'
#
loop_
_entity.id
_entity.type
_entity.pdbx_description
1 polymer ?
#
loop_
_entity_poly.entity_id
_entity_poly.type
_entity_poly.pdbx_seq_one_letter_code
_entity_poly.pdbx_strand_id
1 'polypeptide(L)'
;MVDKTNMDLIKESFARAKQDILNLQSQIEFIKNEIIQIKRTMKEITLTHNQITQAEINIIPSFQQTTNHKMPLYSLKSPITPSSIGNGGVPTDRQTNQQTDQHIGNKGVSNNRKTTKTDRISHLEKVSEVLESLDSIKKELRSKFKRLTNQEMTVFSLIYDLENRGFIVDYSLISQKLSLSESSIRDYVQKIIKKGIPIIKTKENNKKIILNINQNLKQIATLQTIQSLRDL
;
A
#
# COMPACT_ATOMS: atom_id res chain seq x y z
N MET A 1 -40.57 31.22 -37.11
CA MET A 1 -41.06 30.49 -35.92
C MET A 1 -39.98 29.59 -35.28
N VAL A 2 -38.72 29.62 -35.74
CA VAL A 2 -37.64 28.69 -35.37
C VAL A 2 -36.68 29.26 -34.30
N ASP A 3 -36.65 30.58 -34.08
CA ASP A 3 -35.70 31.18 -33.12
C ASP A 3 -36.13 31.04 -31.65
N LYS A 4 -37.41 30.81 -31.38
CA LYS A 4 -37.93 30.71 -30.00
C LYS A 4 -37.42 29.44 -29.29
N THR A 5 -37.24 28.34 -30.02
CA THR A 5 -36.75 27.06 -29.50
C THR A 5 -35.28 27.10 -29.07
N ASN A 6 -34.43 27.89 -29.72
CA ASN A 6 -33.01 27.97 -29.37
C ASN A 6 -32.82 28.75 -28.04
N MET A 7 -33.60 29.80 -27.83
CA MET A 7 -33.56 30.58 -26.59
C MET A 7 -33.98 29.75 -25.36
N ASP A 8 -34.94 28.85 -25.51
CA ASP A 8 -35.43 28.02 -24.41
C ASP A 8 -34.43 26.91 -24.04
N LEU A 9 -33.76 26.29 -25.02
CA LEU A 9 -32.65 25.34 -24.79
C LEU A 9 -31.48 25.98 -24.03
N ILE A 10 -31.14 27.23 -24.37
CA ILE A 10 -30.11 27.99 -23.69
C ILE A 10 -30.52 28.22 -22.22
N LYS A 11 -31.75 28.69 -21.99
CA LYS A 11 -32.27 28.91 -20.62
C LYS A 11 -32.27 27.64 -19.78
N GLU A 12 -32.67 26.50 -20.36
CA GLU A 12 -32.66 25.22 -19.67
C GLU A 12 -31.24 24.79 -19.30
N SER A 13 -30.30 24.93 -20.23
CA SER A 13 -28.88 24.61 -19.98
C SER A 13 -28.30 25.45 -18.86
N PHE A 14 -28.62 26.75 -18.82
CA PHE A 14 -28.21 27.65 -17.73
C PHE A 14 -28.89 27.30 -16.39
N ALA A 15 -30.16 26.89 -16.42
CA ALA A 15 -30.86 26.46 -15.20
C ALA A 15 -30.22 25.20 -14.60
N ARG A 16 -29.86 24.23 -15.44
CA ARG A 16 -29.14 23.01 -15.00
C ARG A 16 -27.75 23.36 -14.45
N ALA A 17 -26.97 24.17 -15.17
CA ALA A 17 -25.65 24.61 -14.70
C ALA A 17 -25.74 25.34 -13.35
N LYS A 18 -26.77 26.17 -13.15
CA LYS A 18 -27.01 26.84 -11.87
C LYS A 18 -27.32 25.84 -10.75
N GLN A 19 -28.13 24.83 -11.03
CA GLN A 19 -28.45 23.78 -10.07
C GLN A 19 -27.20 22.95 -9.69
N ASP A 20 -26.37 22.62 -10.66
CA ASP A 20 -25.11 21.90 -10.44
C ASP A 20 -24.16 22.72 -9.57
N ILE A 21 -24.05 24.03 -9.81
CA ILE A 21 -23.25 24.95 -8.98
C ILE A 21 -23.75 24.97 -7.54
N LEU A 22 -25.07 25.03 -7.33
CA LEU A 22 -25.65 25.00 -5.98
C LEU A 22 -25.38 23.66 -5.26
N ASN A 23 -25.48 22.55 -5.98
CA ASN A 23 -25.16 21.23 -5.45
C ASN A 23 -23.67 21.14 -5.05
N LEU A 24 -22.77 21.63 -5.91
CA LEU A 24 -21.33 21.68 -5.60
C LEU A 24 -21.03 22.56 -4.38
N GLN A 25 -21.71 23.71 -4.24
CA GLN A 25 -21.58 24.56 -3.04
C GLN A 25 -21.99 23.81 -1.77
N SER A 26 -23.11 23.08 -1.82
CA SER A 26 -23.56 22.25 -0.68
C SER A 26 -22.55 21.16 -0.33
N GLN A 27 -21.96 20.49 -1.33
CA GLN A 27 -20.96 19.45 -1.12
C GLN A 27 -19.65 20.02 -0.54
N ILE A 28 -19.20 21.18 -1.02
CA ILE A 28 -18.04 21.88 -0.46
C ILE A 28 -18.27 22.23 1.01
N GLU A 29 -19.46 22.72 1.35
CA GLU A 29 -19.78 23.09 2.74
C GLU A 29 -19.85 21.86 3.65
N PHE A 30 -20.41 20.75 3.16
CA PHE A 30 -20.38 19.46 3.84
C PHE A 30 -18.94 19.00 4.11
N ILE A 31 -18.06 19.02 3.10
CA ILE A 31 -16.66 18.62 3.22
C ILE A 31 -15.91 19.51 4.23
N LYS A 32 -16.15 20.83 4.23
CA LYS A 32 -15.55 21.73 5.23
C LYS A 32 -15.94 21.34 6.65
N ASN A 33 -17.22 21.00 6.87
CA ASN A 33 -17.71 20.59 8.18
C ASN A 33 -17.06 19.28 8.65
N GLU A 34 -16.94 18.29 7.75
CA GLU A 34 -16.22 17.04 8.05
C GLU A 34 -14.75 17.29 8.41
N ILE A 35 -14.05 18.16 7.67
CA ILE A 35 -12.67 18.55 7.98
C ILE A 35 -12.56 19.21 9.36
N ILE A 36 -13.53 20.07 9.74
CA ILE A 36 -13.58 20.70 11.06
C ILE A 36 -13.74 19.64 12.16
N GLN A 37 -14.60 18.64 11.96
CA GLN A 37 -14.79 17.55 12.94
C GLN A 37 -13.54 16.69 13.08
N ILE A 38 -12.91 16.31 11.96
CA ILE A 38 -11.64 15.55 11.97
C ILE A 38 -10.54 16.33 12.72
N LYS A 39 -10.45 17.66 12.53
CA LYS A 39 -9.49 18.48 13.27
C LYS A 39 -9.76 18.50 14.77
N ARG A 40 -11.04 18.50 15.19
CA ARG A 40 -11.42 18.44 16.61
C ARG A 40 -11.03 17.09 17.22
N THR A 41 -11.38 15.98 16.58
CA THR A 41 -11.04 14.64 17.07
C THR A 41 -9.54 14.42 17.14
N MET A 42 -8.76 14.89 16.15
CA MET A 42 -7.29 14.84 16.21
C MET A 42 -6.73 15.63 17.40
N LYS A 43 -7.29 16.80 17.72
CA LYS A 43 -6.84 17.60 18.88
C LYS A 43 -7.12 16.87 20.21
N GLU A 44 -8.26 16.21 20.33
CA GLU A 44 -8.62 15.42 21.52
C GLU A 44 -7.70 14.20 21.71
N ILE A 45 -7.35 13.51 20.62
CA ILE A 45 -6.41 12.39 20.63
C ILE A 45 -5.01 12.86 21.08
N THR A 46 -4.53 14.00 20.59
CA THR A 46 -3.23 14.54 21.00
C THR A 46 -3.20 14.94 22.48
N LEU A 47 -4.31 15.49 23.01
CA LEU A 47 -4.40 15.88 24.42
C LEU A 47 -4.40 14.67 25.37
N THR A 48 -5.09 13.59 24.99
CA THR A 48 -5.14 12.34 25.78
C THR A 48 -3.79 11.61 25.77
N HIS A 49 -3.04 11.68 24.66
CA HIS A 49 -1.71 11.04 24.59
C HIS A 49 -0.67 11.67 25.53
N ASN A 50 -0.70 12.99 25.73
CA ASN A 50 0.25 13.69 26.60
C ASN A 50 0.01 13.47 28.10
N GLN A 51 -1.19 13.02 28.51
CA GLN A 51 -1.48 12.71 29.92
C GLN A 51 -0.99 11.31 30.31
N ILE A 52 -0.89 10.37 29.36
CA ILE A 52 -0.45 9.00 29.64
C ILE A 52 1.08 8.92 29.83
N THR A 53 1.86 9.83 29.22
CA THR A 53 3.33 9.79 29.29
C THR A 53 3.93 10.24 30.64
N GLN A 54 3.14 10.80 31.56
CA GLN A 54 3.62 11.22 32.88
C GLN A 54 3.29 10.25 34.03
N ALA A 55 2.52 9.18 33.79
CA ALA A 55 2.11 8.24 34.84
C ALA A 55 2.93 6.93 34.92
N GLU A 56 3.83 6.65 33.98
CA GLU A 56 4.55 5.36 33.89
C GLU A 56 6.07 5.46 34.13
N ILE A 57 6.49 6.18 35.18
CA ILE A 57 7.85 6.07 35.73
C ILE A 57 7.74 5.85 37.24
N ASN A 58 7.39 4.64 37.68
CA ASN A 58 7.82 4.04 38.97
C ASN A 58 7.05 2.76 39.29
N ILE A 59 7.34 1.63 38.62
CA ILE A 59 7.27 0.31 39.28
C ILE A 59 8.33 -0.60 38.63
N ILE A 60 9.42 -0.85 39.34
CA ILE A 60 10.37 -1.94 39.08
C ILE A 60 9.98 -3.09 40.02
N PRO A 61 9.51 -4.26 39.52
CA PRO A 61 9.43 -5.46 40.34
C PRO A 61 10.74 -6.26 40.20
N SER A 62 11.46 -6.39 41.31
CA SER A 62 12.54 -7.36 41.51
C SER A 62 11.98 -8.79 41.36
N PHE A 63 12.43 -9.53 40.35
CA PHE A 63 12.11 -10.95 40.20
C PHE A 63 13.19 -11.79 40.88
N GLN A 64 12.83 -12.42 41.99
CA GLN A 64 13.62 -13.45 42.65
C GLN A 64 13.51 -14.77 41.87
N GLN A 65 14.66 -15.37 41.57
CA GLN A 65 14.79 -16.70 40.98
C GLN A 65 14.66 -17.77 42.06
N THR A 66 13.81 -18.79 41.84
CA THR A 66 13.83 -20.04 42.60
C THR A 66 14.00 -21.25 41.68
N THR A 67 15.15 -21.90 41.87
CA THR A 67 15.40 -23.34 42.03
C THR A 67 15.19 -24.34 40.86
N ASN A 68 16.33 -24.94 40.50
CA ASN A 68 16.61 -26.37 40.35
C ASN A 68 15.95 -27.18 39.23
N HIS A 69 16.55 -27.12 38.03
CA HIS A 69 16.70 -28.30 37.19
C HIS A 69 18.14 -28.44 36.71
N LYS A 70 18.81 -29.51 37.15
CA LYS A 70 20.14 -29.94 36.69
C LYS A 70 20.04 -30.34 35.21
N MET A 71 20.43 -29.43 34.31
CA MET A 71 20.68 -29.77 32.92
C MET A 71 22.16 -30.13 32.72
N PRO A 72 22.48 -31.12 31.86
CA PRO A 72 23.85 -31.55 31.61
C PRO A 72 24.68 -30.43 30.96
N LEU A 73 25.94 -30.34 31.40
CA LEU A 73 26.93 -29.38 30.98
C LEU A 73 27.36 -29.67 29.52
N TYR A 74 26.78 -28.96 28.55
CA TYR A 74 27.29 -28.98 27.18
C TYR A 74 28.56 -28.11 27.10
N SER A 75 29.57 -28.61 26.39
CA SER A 75 30.83 -27.92 26.15
C SER A 75 30.62 -26.59 25.40
N LEU A 76 31.46 -25.61 25.73
CA LEU A 76 31.49 -24.28 25.14
C LEU A 76 31.58 -24.36 23.61
N LYS A 77 30.63 -23.70 22.93
CA LYS A 77 30.64 -23.46 21.48
C LYS A 77 31.98 -22.83 21.09
N SER A 78 32.67 -23.44 20.12
CA SER A 78 33.95 -22.94 19.61
C SER A 78 33.83 -21.48 19.15
N PRO A 79 34.85 -20.63 19.40
CA PRO A 79 34.85 -19.25 18.93
C PRO A 79 34.69 -19.17 17.41
N ILE A 80 33.83 -18.25 16.95
CA ILE A 80 33.73 -17.89 15.53
C ILE A 80 35.08 -17.30 15.13
N THR A 81 35.80 -17.98 14.24
CA THR A 81 37.00 -17.42 13.62
C THR A 81 36.59 -16.26 12.71
N PRO A 82 37.14 -15.05 12.86
CA PRO A 82 36.96 -14.00 11.89
C PRO A 82 37.87 -14.29 10.69
N SER A 83 37.37 -15.04 9.71
CA SER A 83 38.04 -15.13 8.41
C SER A 83 37.87 -13.79 7.70
N SER A 84 38.85 -12.91 7.89
CA SER A 84 39.05 -11.70 7.10
C SER A 84 39.36 -12.13 5.66
N ILE A 85 38.34 -12.08 4.80
CA ILE A 85 38.53 -12.08 3.36
C ILE A 85 39.13 -10.72 3.00
N GLY A 86 40.45 -10.73 2.76
CA GLY A 86 41.24 -9.55 2.48
C GLY A 86 40.68 -8.73 1.33
N ASN A 87 40.24 -7.51 1.64
CA ASN A 87 40.22 -6.43 0.67
C ASN A 87 41.64 -5.86 0.59
N GLY A 88 42.47 -6.55 -0.21
CA GLY A 88 43.76 -6.03 -0.64
C GLY A 88 43.58 -4.62 -1.22
N GLY A 89 44.36 -3.69 -0.67
CA GLY A 89 44.19 -2.26 -0.86
C GLY A 89 44.03 -1.83 -2.32
N VAL A 90 43.09 -0.92 -2.53
CA VAL A 90 43.11 -0.02 -3.68
C VAL A 90 43.55 1.34 -3.15
N PRO A 91 44.77 1.81 -3.46
CA PRO A 91 45.16 3.19 -3.19
C PRO A 91 44.18 4.10 -3.94
N THR A 92 43.34 4.79 -3.18
CA THR A 92 42.46 5.82 -3.73
C THR A 92 43.30 7.09 -3.80
N ASP A 93 44.13 7.19 -4.84
CA ASP A 93 44.89 8.40 -5.08
C ASP A 93 44.87 8.73 -6.56
N ARG A 94 43.78 9.39 -6.97
CA ARG A 94 43.72 10.28 -8.13
C ARG A 94 42.51 11.19 -7.97
N GLN A 95 42.73 12.33 -7.33
CA GLN A 95 41.90 13.51 -7.55
C GLN A 95 41.98 13.88 -9.03
N THR A 96 40.84 13.93 -9.72
CA THR A 96 40.79 14.46 -11.09
C THR A 96 40.36 15.92 -11.00
N ASN A 97 41.34 16.82 -10.96
CA ASN A 97 41.15 18.26 -11.19
C ASN A 97 41.13 18.52 -12.71
N GLN A 98 40.10 18.03 -13.42
CA GLN A 98 39.85 18.46 -14.79
C GLN A 98 38.51 19.19 -14.87
N GLN A 99 38.60 20.52 -14.85
CA GLN A 99 37.58 21.40 -15.40
C GLN A 99 37.38 21.05 -16.87
N THR A 100 36.13 20.83 -17.25
CA THR A 100 35.74 20.90 -18.66
C THR A 100 35.03 22.24 -18.87
N ASP A 101 35.81 23.26 -19.19
CA ASP A 101 35.31 24.43 -19.90
C ASP A 101 35.07 24.03 -21.35
N GLN A 102 33.81 23.87 -21.75
CA GLN A 102 33.44 24.03 -23.16
C GLN A 102 32.30 25.03 -23.29
N HIS A 103 32.75 26.22 -23.66
CA HIS A 103 32.06 27.38 -24.21
C HIS A 103 30.76 27.13 -25.00
N ILE A 104 29.77 27.94 -24.63
CA ILE A 104 28.90 28.80 -25.48
C ILE A 104 28.91 28.50 -26.98
N GLY A 105 27.74 28.09 -27.48
CA GLY A 105 27.38 28.07 -28.90
C GLY A 105 25.92 28.42 -29.11
N ASN A 106 25.53 29.67 -28.84
CA ASN A 106 24.26 30.24 -29.31
C ASN A 106 24.28 30.30 -30.84
N LYS A 107 23.53 29.42 -31.51
CA LYS A 107 23.04 29.65 -32.87
C LYS A 107 21.55 29.30 -32.91
N GLY A 108 20.74 30.33 -33.02
CA GLY A 108 19.30 30.24 -33.21
C GLY A 108 18.89 29.70 -34.59
N VAL A 109 17.58 29.81 -34.83
CA VAL A 109 16.80 29.42 -36.02
C VAL A 109 16.36 27.94 -35.92
N SER A 110 15.08 27.55 -35.93
CA SER A 110 13.90 28.18 -36.54
C SER A 110 12.61 27.75 -35.83
N ASN A 111 11.67 28.68 -35.72
CA ASN A 111 10.26 28.37 -35.52
C ASN A 111 9.74 27.59 -36.73
N ASN A 112 9.22 26.38 -36.51
CA ASN A 112 8.17 25.85 -37.37
C ASN A 112 7.20 24.99 -36.55
N ARG A 113 6.11 25.63 -36.11
CA ARG A 113 4.91 24.96 -35.62
C ARG A 113 4.36 24.09 -36.75
N LYS A 114 4.61 22.78 -36.68
CA LYS A 114 3.74 21.74 -37.24
C LYS A 114 3.14 20.94 -36.09
N THR A 115 2.14 21.52 -35.44
CA THR A 115 1.18 20.75 -34.66
C THR A 115 0.26 19.98 -35.61
N THR A 116 -0.23 18.83 -35.11
CA THR A 116 -1.39 18.04 -35.59
C THR A 116 -1.12 16.90 -36.58
N LYS A 117 -0.52 15.80 -36.10
CA LYS A 117 -0.95 14.39 -36.37
C LYS A 117 -0.10 13.36 -35.62
N THR A 118 1.17 13.64 -35.35
CA THR A 118 2.10 12.76 -34.63
C THR A 118 1.80 12.61 -33.13
N ASP A 119 1.22 13.63 -32.48
CA ASP A 119 0.86 13.54 -31.06
C ASP A 119 -0.28 12.52 -30.82
N ARG A 120 -1.20 12.35 -31.76
CA ARG A 120 -2.28 11.34 -31.64
C ARG A 120 -1.75 9.92 -31.79
N ILE A 121 -0.77 9.69 -32.67
CA ILE A 121 -0.16 8.38 -32.87
C ILE A 121 0.66 7.99 -31.64
N SER A 122 1.47 8.90 -31.11
CA SER A 122 2.24 8.63 -29.88
C SER A 122 1.35 8.42 -28.65
N HIS A 123 0.17 9.04 -28.59
CA HIS A 123 -0.83 8.74 -27.56
C HIS A 123 -1.46 7.35 -27.72
N LEU A 124 -1.70 6.87 -28.95
CA LEU A 124 -2.21 5.52 -29.21
C LEU A 124 -1.17 4.44 -28.91
N GLU A 125 0.09 4.66 -29.25
CA GLU A 125 1.20 3.76 -28.89
C GLU A 125 1.33 3.61 -27.36
N LYS A 126 1.24 4.73 -26.62
CA LYS A 126 1.19 4.71 -25.15
C LYS A 126 -0.03 3.95 -24.60
N VAL A 127 -1.18 4.04 -25.26
CA VAL A 127 -2.38 3.26 -24.86
C VAL A 127 -2.15 1.77 -25.09
N SER A 128 -1.54 1.37 -26.22
CA SER A 128 -1.19 -0.03 -26.48
C SER A 128 -0.21 -0.57 -25.44
N GLU A 129 0.83 0.20 -25.11
CA GLU A 129 1.81 -0.16 -24.06
C GLU A 129 1.14 -0.32 -22.70
N VAL A 130 0.20 0.57 -22.34
CA VAL A 130 -0.58 0.43 -21.11
C VAL A 130 -1.45 -0.83 -21.14
N LEU A 131 -2.12 -1.14 -22.25
CA LEU A 131 -2.92 -2.36 -22.37
C LEU A 131 -2.08 -3.64 -22.24
N GLU A 132 -0.91 -3.68 -22.87
CA GLU A 132 0.04 -4.79 -22.73
C GLU A 132 0.54 -4.92 -21.28
N SER A 133 0.80 -3.79 -20.60
CA SER A 133 1.17 -3.77 -19.19
C SER A 133 0.05 -4.35 -18.31
N LEU A 134 -1.22 -4.05 -18.61
CA LEU A 134 -2.35 -4.60 -17.86
C LEU A 134 -2.48 -6.11 -18.03
N ASP A 135 -2.24 -6.63 -19.23
CA ASP A 135 -2.28 -8.07 -19.48
C ASP A 135 -1.13 -8.81 -18.81
N SER A 136 0.08 -8.23 -18.78
CA SER A 136 1.20 -8.81 -18.03
C SER A 136 0.91 -8.84 -16.52
N ILE A 137 0.33 -7.77 -15.96
CA ILE A 137 -0.12 -7.72 -14.56
C ILE A 137 -1.18 -8.78 -14.26
N LYS A 138 -2.20 -8.93 -15.12
CA LYS A 138 -3.23 -9.97 -14.96
C LYS A 138 -2.63 -11.38 -14.99
N LYS A 139 -1.69 -11.64 -15.89
CA LYS A 139 -0.99 -12.94 -15.99
C LYS A 139 -0.18 -13.23 -14.73
N GLU A 140 0.55 -12.25 -14.22
CA GLU A 140 1.31 -12.39 -12.97
C GLU A 140 0.38 -12.67 -11.79
N LEU A 141 -0.72 -11.93 -11.69
CA LEU A 141 -1.72 -12.08 -10.65
C LEU A 141 -2.34 -13.49 -10.69
N ARG A 142 -2.78 -13.93 -11.88
CA ARG A 142 -3.27 -15.30 -12.10
C ARG A 142 -2.24 -16.34 -11.67
N SER A 143 -0.98 -16.19 -12.06
CA SER A 143 0.09 -17.13 -11.69
C SER A 143 0.26 -17.23 -10.17
N LYS A 144 0.24 -16.09 -9.46
CA LYS A 144 0.34 -16.06 -7.98
C LYS A 144 -0.85 -16.73 -7.31
N PHE A 145 -2.08 -16.40 -7.72
CA PHE A 145 -3.29 -16.95 -7.09
C PHE A 145 -3.56 -18.41 -7.47
N LYS A 146 -3.15 -18.86 -8.67
CA LYS A 146 -3.23 -20.27 -9.09
C LYS A 146 -2.35 -21.20 -8.23
N ARG A 147 -1.27 -20.67 -7.66
CA ARG A 147 -0.41 -21.41 -6.72
C ARG A 147 -1.01 -21.58 -5.33
N LEU A 148 -2.11 -20.89 -5.00
CA LEU A 148 -2.78 -21.07 -3.71
C LEU A 148 -3.57 -22.37 -3.64
N THR A 149 -3.43 -23.06 -2.52
CA THR A 149 -4.31 -24.19 -2.19
C THR A 149 -5.73 -23.68 -1.89
N ASN A 150 -6.72 -24.58 -1.92
CA ASN A 150 -8.11 -24.21 -1.61
C ASN A 150 -8.25 -23.58 -0.21
N GLN A 151 -7.53 -24.12 0.78
CA GLN A 151 -7.54 -23.58 2.14
C GLN A 151 -6.87 -22.21 2.22
N GLU A 152 -5.72 -22.02 1.58
CA GLU A 152 -5.06 -20.71 1.53
C GLU A 152 -5.93 -19.66 0.84
N MET A 153 -6.62 -20.04 -0.25
CA MET A 153 -7.54 -19.15 -0.94
C MET A 153 -8.76 -18.80 -0.06
N THR A 154 -9.25 -19.75 0.73
CA THR A 154 -10.36 -19.51 1.68
C THR A 154 -9.93 -18.53 2.77
N VAL A 155 -8.75 -18.72 3.35
CA VAL A 155 -8.17 -17.81 4.35
C VAL A 155 -7.97 -16.41 3.75
N PHE A 156 -7.40 -16.32 2.54
CA PHE A 156 -7.22 -15.04 1.85
C PHE A 156 -8.54 -14.33 1.58
N SER A 157 -9.53 -15.05 1.04
CA SER A 157 -10.85 -14.48 0.72
C SER A 157 -11.53 -13.93 1.96
N LEU A 158 -11.47 -14.65 3.08
CA LEU A 158 -12.03 -14.19 4.34
C LEU A 158 -11.32 -12.93 4.87
N ILE A 159 -9.99 -12.86 4.79
CA ILE A 159 -9.24 -11.65 5.19
C ILE A 159 -9.69 -10.46 4.34
N TYR A 160 -9.76 -10.65 3.02
CA TYR A 160 -10.15 -9.61 2.07
C TYR A 160 -11.59 -9.11 2.35
N ASP A 161 -12.53 -10.02 2.58
CA ASP A 161 -13.93 -9.68 2.88
C ASP A 161 -14.09 -8.95 4.21
N LEU A 162 -13.42 -9.43 5.27
CA LEU A 162 -13.49 -8.79 6.58
C LEU A 162 -12.91 -7.38 6.54
N GLU A 163 -11.79 -7.19 5.85
CA GLU A 163 -11.18 -5.87 5.71
C GLU A 163 -12.05 -4.93 4.86
N ASN A 164 -12.69 -5.43 3.79
CA ASN A 164 -13.62 -4.63 2.98
C ASN A 164 -14.86 -4.18 3.75
N ARG A 165 -15.28 -4.94 4.77
CA ARG A 165 -16.35 -4.55 5.68
C ARG A 165 -15.87 -3.59 6.78
N GLY A 166 -14.58 -3.24 6.82
CA GLY A 166 -13.99 -2.34 7.80
C GLY A 166 -13.63 -2.99 9.14
N PHE A 167 -13.61 -4.33 9.23
CA PHE A 167 -13.18 -5.00 10.45
C PHE A 167 -11.65 -4.97 10.60
N ILE A 168 -11.19 -4.85 11.84
CA ILE A 168 -9.79 -5.08 12.19
C ILE A 168 -9.55 -6.58 12.19
N VAL A 169 -8.82 -7.06 11.18
CA VAL A 169 -8.60 -8.49 10.98
C VAL A 169 -7.40 -8.96 11.80
N ASP A 170 -7.64 -9.85 12.75
CA ASP A 170 -6.59 -10.53 13.52
C ASP A 170 -6.66 -12.05 13.31
N TYR A 171 -5.64 -12.77 13.80
CA TYR A 171 -5.62 -14.23 13.70
C TYR A 171 -6.78 -14.88 14.45
N SER A 172 -7.20 -14.30 15.59
CA SER A 172 -8.25 -14.86 16.45
C SER A 172 -9.61 -14.86 15.75
N LEU A 173 -9.99 -13.74 15.14
CA LEU A 173 -11.21 -13.56 14.37
C LEU A 173 -11.28 -14.52 13.19
N ILE A 174 -10.19 -14.67 12.43
CA ILE A 174 -10.13 -15.61 11.32
C ILE A 174 -10.27 -17.05 11.83
N SER A 175 -9.58 -17.38 12.92
CA SER A 175 -9.59 -18.72 13.53
C SER A 175 -11.01 -19.13 13.96
N GLN A 176 -11.74 -18.20 14.59
CA GLN A 176 -13.13 -18.39 15.00
C GLN A 176 -14.06 -18.57 13.81
N LYS A 177 -13.90 -17.76 12.75
CA LYS A 177 -14.76 -17.83 11.56
C LYS A 177 -14.55 -19.10 10.73
N LEU A 178 -13.32 -19.61 10.66
CA LEU A 178 -12.99 -20.82 9.91
C LEU A 178 -12.97 -22.10 10.75
N SER A 179 -13.18 -22.00 12.07
CA SER A 179 -13.05 -23.11 13.02
C SER A 179 -11.67 -23.81 12.93
N LEU A 180 -10.61 -23.02 12.76
CA LEU A 180 -9.22 -23.49 12.69
C LEU A 180 -8.42 -22.94 13.87
N SER A 181 -7.29 -23.54 14.21
CA SER A 181 -6.40 -22.98 15.25
C SER A 181 -5.70 -21.71 14.76
N GLU A 182 -5.41 -20.76 15.66
CA GLU A 182 -4.66 -19.55 15.31
C GLU A 182 -3.27 -19.87 14.73
N SER A 183 -2.63 -20.93 15.20
CA SER A 183 -1.35 -21.43 14.66
C SER A 183 -1.50 -21.86 13.20
N SER A 184 -2.57 -22.58 12.86
CA SER A 184 -2.86 -22.97 11.47
C SER A 184 -3.09 -21.73 10.60
N ILE A 185 -3.88 -20.75 11.06
CA ILE A 185 -4.09 -19.50 10.31
C ILE A 185 -2.78 -18.76 10.07
N ARG A 186 -1.93 -18.64 11.11
CA ARG A 186 -0.61 -18.02 11.00
C ARG A 186 0.24 -18.69 9.92
N ASP A 187 0.24 -20.02 9.87
CA ASP A 187 0.98 -20.78 8.87
C ASP A 187 0.42 -20.57 7.46
N TYR A 188 -0.91 -20.57 7.28
CA TYR A 188 -1.53 -20.27 5.99
C TYR A 188 -1.20 -18.86 5.52
N VAL A 189 -1.33 -17.86 6.39
CA VAL A 189 -0.98 -16.46 6.07
C VAL A 189 0.49 -16.34 5.69
N GLN A 190 1.39 -17.00 6.43
CA GLN A 190 2.80 -17.01 6.09
C GLN A 190 3.08 -17.67 4.73
N LYS A 191 2.39 -18.76 4.39
CA LYS A 191 2.49 -19.41 3.07
C LYS A 191 1.97 -18.52 1.95
N ILE A 192 0.84 -17.83 2.15
CA ILE A 192 0.28 -16.87 1.19
C ILE A 192 1.28 -15.74 0.90
N ILE A 193 1.88 -15.17 1.95
CA ILE A 193 2.93 -14.15 1.81
C ILE A 193 4.14 -14.69 1.05
N LYS A 194 4.62 -15.89 1.39
CA LYS A 194 5.75 -16.54 0.70
C LYS A 194 5.46 -16.81 -0.79
N LYS A 195 4.19 -16.96 -1.18
CA LYS A 195 3.77 -17.12 -2.58
C LYS A 195 3.68 -15.79 -3.35
N GLY A 196 4.02 -14.67 -2.71
CA GLY A 196 4.10 -13.36 -3.35
C GLY A 196 2.77 -12.60 -3.39
N ILE A 197 1.78 -13.02 -2.60
CA ILE A 197 0.52 -12.29 -2.45
C ILE A 197 0.69 -11.27 -1.31
N PRO A 198 0.42 -9.97 -1.58
CA PRO A 198 0.79 -8.90 -0.67
C PRO A 198 -0.21 -8.76 0.49
N ILE A 199 0.04 -9.50 1.58
CA ILE A 199 -0.59 -9.31 2.89
C ILE A 199 0.40 -8.59 3.82
N ILE A 200 -0.03 -7.45 4.36
CA ILE A 200 0.73 -6.62 5.30
C ILE A 200 0.38 -7.06 6.73
N LYS A 201 1.41 -7.27 7.55
CA LYS A 201 1.27 -7.60 8.97
C LYS A 201 1.71 -6.42 9.81
N THR A 202 0.79 -5.82 10.56
CA THR A 202 1.08 -4.69 11.45
C THR A 202 0.96 -5.15 12.89
N LYS A 203 1.94 -4.80 13.74
CA LYS A 203 1.91 -5.12 15.16
C LYS A 203 1.34 -3.93 15.93
N GLU A 204 0.21 -4.12 16.59
CA GLU A 204 -0.42 -3.10 17.43
C GLU A 204 -0.14 -3.40 18.91
N ASN A 205 0.36 -2.40 19.64
CA ASN A 205 0.62 -2.45 21.09
C ASN A 205 1.44 -3.66 21.56
N ASN A 206 2.36 -4.14 20.71
CA ASN A 206 3.21 -5.30 20.95
C ASN A 206 2.52 -6.66 21.22
N LYS A 207 1.18 -6.71 21.20
CA LYS A 207 0.41 -7.89 21.58
C LYS A 207 -0.41 -8.46 20.43
N LYS A 208 -0.92 -7.60 19.54
CA LYS A 208 -1.86 -7.98 18.49
C LYS A 208 -1.24 -7.82 17.11
N ILE A 209 -1.47 -8.80 16.23
CA ILE A 209 -1.08 -8.72 14.81
C ILE A 209 -2.34 -8.49 14.01
N ILE A 210 -2.36 -7.38 13.27
CA ILE A 210 -3.41 -7.00 12.34
C ILE A 210 -2.95 -7.35 10.93
N LEU A 211 -3.86 -7.92 10.14
CA LEU A 211 -3.64 -8.31 8.76
C LEU A 211 -4.40 -7.37 7.83
N ASN A 212 -3.69 -6.76 6.90
CA ASN A 212 -4.26 -5.90 5.87
C ASN A 212 -3.85 -6.38 4.49
N ILE A 213 -4.75 -6.30 3.52
CA ILE A 213 -4.43 -6.50 2.11
C ILE A 213 -3.85 -5.19 1.55
N ASN A 214 -2.83 -5.31 0.71
CA ASN A 214 -2.24 -4.15 0.06
C ASN A 214 -3.28 -3.38 -0.79
N GLN A 215 -3.36 -2.07 -0.61
CA GLN A 215 -4.32 -1.21 -1.30
C GLN A 215 -4.17 -1.25 -2.82
N ASN A 216 -2.95 -1.40 -3.34
CA ASN A 216 -2.71 -1.51 -4.78
C ASN A 216 -3.38 -2.76 -5.35
N LEU A 217 -3.38 -3.87 -4.62
CA LEU A 217 -4.08 -5.09 -5.03
C LEU A 217 -5.59 -4.86 -5.09
N LYS A 218 -6.15 -4.15 -4.11
CA LYS A 218 -7.58 -3.80 -4.06
C LYS A 218 -8.02 -2.90 -5.21
N GLN A 219 -7.15 -1.97 -5.63
CA GLN A 219 -7.41 -1.08 -6.77
C GLN A 219 -7.39 -1.83 -8.11
N ILE A 220 -6.54 -2.85 -8.23
CA ILE A 220 -6.35 -3.60 -9.48
C ILE A 220 -7.39 -4.70 -9.66
N ALA A 221 -7.77 -5.40 -8.57
CA ALA A 221 -8.67 -6.54 -8.65
C ALA A 221 -9.61 -6.64 -7.45
N THR A 222 -10.90 -6.85 -7.75
CA THR A 222 -11.91 -7.22 -6.75
C THR A 222 -11.75 -8.69 -6.35
N LEU A 223 -12.30 -9.09 -5.19
CA LEU A 223 -12.26 -10.48 -4.76
C LEU A 223 -12.85 -11.45 -5.80
N GLN A 224 -13.98 -11.08 -6.40
CA GLN A 224 -14.62 -11.88 -7.44
C GLN A 224 -13.69 -12.06 -8.65
N THR A 225 -13.01 -10.99 -9.09
CA THR A 225 -12.03 -11.07 -10.18
C THR A 225 -10.87 -12.01 -9.82
N ILE A 226 -10.38 -11.94 -8.58
CA ILE A 226 -9.30 -12.82 -8.08
C ILE A 226 -9.75 -14.29 -8.11
N GLN A 227 -10.98 -14.58 -7.69
CA GLN A 227 -11.55 -15.93 -7.73
C GLN A 227 -11.67 -16.43 -9.18
N SER A 228 -12.24 -15.63 -10.08
CA SER A 228 -12.34 -16.00 -11.51
C SER A 228 -10.97 -16.22 -12.16
N LEU A 229 -9.96 -15.41 -11.82
CA LEU A 229 -8.61 -15.58 -12.36
C LEU A 229 -7.94 -16.89 -11.92
N ARG A 230 -8.32 -17.44 -10.77
CA ARG A 230 -7.83 -18.74 -10.29
C ARG A 230 -8.47 -19.91 -11.02
N ASP A 231 -9.77 -19.82 -11.29
CA ASP A 231 -10.55 -20.91 -11.86
C ASP A 231 -10.30 -21.09 -13.38
N LEU A 232 -9.80 -20.04 -14.03
CA LEU A 232 -9.31 -20.06 -15.43
C LEU A 232 -7.99 -20.83 -15.56
#